data_AF-A0A091R5I2-F1
#
_entry.id   AF-A0A091R5I2-F1
#
_cell.length_a   1.000
_cell.length_b   1.000
_cell.length_c   1.000
_cell.angle_alpha   90.00
_cell.angle_beta   90.00
_cell.angle_gamma   90.00
#
_symmetry.space_group_name_H-M   'P 1'
#
loop_
_entity.id
_entity.type
_entity.pdbx_description
1 polymer ?
#
loop_
_entity_poly.entity_id
_entity_poly.type
_entity_poly.pdbx_seq_one_letter_code
_entity_poly.pdbx_strand_id
1 'polypeptide(L)'
;SSQNLSEEFAEAARQLKKEAPRIQFGKIDVTHQHDLRKEFNIREFPTVKFFVDGIREDPIDCKGVRKASAFVTWVKRRTGPSTVLINSTDQAEAIIHADDLAVIGFFKELHNDSVEIFYETAKDVPEMPFGMTASKDVCGNYGIQKNTLVVFKKGKPVHKEVLEDGRQNKLDLLRLIKTFTLDLVTEYNLETSVKIFDVPVENHILLFTPMNSETFDAIYENYRSAATEFRGKIIFVLVDTNETRNGRIFEYFRIREVDVPAVRILNLTTDAKYKMPADEVTVENLKEFCQSYLNGKAKLHLSSEEIPEDWDKTPVKVLVGKNFNRIVF
;
A
#
# COMPACT_ATOMS: atom_id res chain seq x y z
N SER A 1 23.21 12.10 14.25
CA SER A 1 22.26 11.46 13.32
C SER A 1 22.40 11.96 11.88
N SER A 2 22.41 13.28 11.63
CA SER A 2 22.56 13.85 10.27
C SER A 2 23.99 13.71 9.68
N GLN A 3 25.02 13.97 10.48
CA GLN A 3 26.42 13.92 10.03
C GLN A 3 26.84 12.52 9.55
N ASN A 4 26.45 11.47 10.29
CA ASN A 4 26.70 10.08 9.92
C ASN A 4 26.06 9.70 8.57
N LEU A 5 24.81 10.12 8.32
CA LEU A 5 24.17 9.83 7.02
C LEU A 5 24.88 10.55 5.85
N SER A 6 25.33 11.78 6.07
CA SER A 6 26.07 12.53 5.05
C SER A 6 27.38 11.85 4.67
N GLU A 7 28.08 11.24 5.63
CA GLU A 7 29.31 10.48 5.41
C GLU A 7 29.04 9.18 4.64
N GLU A 8 28.04 8.41 5.07
CA GLU A 8 27.60 7.18 4.40
C GLU A 8 27.12 7.44 2.96
N PHE A 9 26.43 8.56 2.71
CA PHE A 9 26.02 8.97 1.37
C PHE A 9 27.22 9.34 0.48
N ALA A 10 28.20 10.07 1.03
CA ALA A 10 29.42 10.43 0.31
C ALA A 10 30.30 9.20 -0.02
N GLU A 11 30.34 8.22 0.87
CA GLU A 11 30.98 6.92 0.63
C GLU A 11 30.30 6.16 -0.50
N ALA A 12 28.97 6.03 -0.47
CA ALA A 12 28.21 5.39 -1.54
C ALA A 12 28.42 6.09 -2.90
N ALA A 13 28.43 7.42 -2.92
CA ALA A 13 28.71 8.20 -4.11
C ALA A 13 30.10 7.92 -4.69
N ARG A 14 31.13 7.76 -3.84
CA ARG A 14 32.49 7.40 -4.28
C ARG A 14 32.56 6.01 -4.90
N GLN A 15 31.79 5.05 -4.38
CA GLN A 15 31.71 3.69 -4.94
C GLN A 15 30.95 3.71 -6.28
N LEU A 16 29.76 4.30 -6.33
CA LEU A 16 28.91 4.36 -7.52
C LEU A 16 29.53 5.17 -8.65
N LYS A 17 30.33 6.19 -8.37
CA LYS A 17 31.04 6.96 -9.42
C LYS A 17 31.93 6.08 -10.30
N LYS A 18 32.46 4.97 -9.76
CA LYS A 18 33.28 4.01 -10.52
C LYS A 18 32.43 3.04 -11.35
N GLU A 19 31.26 2.67 -10.83
CA GLU A 19 30.45 1.56 -11.36
C GLU A 19 29.27 2.03 -12.23
N ALA A 20 28.78 3.25 -12.00
CA ALA A 20 27.61 3.84 -12.65
C ALA A 20 27.85 5.33 -12.96
N PRO A 21 28.71 5.65 -13.94
CA PRO A 21 29.20 7.02 -14.18
C PRO A 21 28.11 8.02 -14.63
N ARG A 22 26.93 7.54 -15.04
CA ARG A 22 25.78 8.39 -15.39
C ARG A 22 25.05 8.95 -14.17
N ILE A 23 25.29 8.40 -12.98
CA ILE A 23 24.61 8.82 -11.75
C ILE A 23 25.38 9.96 -11.11
N GLN A 24 24.70 11.06 -10.86
CA GLN A 24 25.24 12.24 -10.19
C GLN A 24 24.69 12.34 -8.77
N PHE A 25 25.51 12.86 -7.87
CA PHE A 25 25.17 13.03 -6.45
C PHE A 25 25.28 14.50 -6.09
N GLY A 26 24.24 15.01 -5.45
CA GLY A 26 24.16 16.39 -5.00
C GLY A 26 23.81 16.48 -3.51
N LYS A 27 24.29 17.54 -2.86
CA LYS A 27 23.87 17.94 -1.52
C LYS A 27 23.48 19.41 -1.59
N ILE A 28 22.35 19.74 -0.98
CA ILE A 28 21.88 21.12 -0.85
C ILE A 28 21.53 21.40 0.61
N ASP A 29 22.01 22.54 1.12
CA ASP A 29 21.54 23.07 2.40
C ASP A 29 20.26 23.86 2.14
N VAL A 30 19.14 23.37 2.66
CA VAL A 30 17.83 23.98 2.48
C VAL A 30 17.36 24.78 3.69
N THR A 31 18.24 25.06 4.66
CA THR A 31 17.92 25.82 5.89
C THR A 31 17.24 27.16 5.56
N HIS A 32 17.71 27.83 4.49
CA HIS A 32 17.17 29.10 4.00
C HIS A 32 16.42 28.98 2.66
N GLN A 33 16.17 27.76 2.17
CA GLN A 33 15.54 27.52 0.87
C GLN A 33 14.08 27.06 1.05
N HIS A 34 13.22 27.98 1.52
CA HIS A 34 11.83 27.66 1.83
C HIS A 34 11.04 27.12 0.64
N ASP A 35 11.28 27.64 -0.56
CA ASP A 35 10.59 27.21 -1.78
C ASP A 35 10.93 25.76 -2.13
N LEU A 36 12.21 25.39 -2.10
CA LEU A 36 12.65 24.01 -2.35
C LEU A 36 12.13 23.04 -1.29
N ARG A 37 12.07 23.47 -0.02
CA ARG A 37 11.49 22.63 1.06
C ARG A 37 10.02 22.37 0.82
N LYS A 38 9.27 23.40 0.41
CA LYS A 38 7.83 23.29 0.12
C LYS A 38 7.59 22.43 -1.11
N GLU A 39 8.30 22.71 -2.19
CA GLU A 39 8.20 22.02 -3.48
C GLU A 39 8.42 20.51 -3.33
N PHE A 40 9.49 20.10 -2.66
CA PHE A 40 9.81 18.68 -2.48
C PHE A 40 9.27 18.09 -1.17
N ASN A 41 8.38 18.80 -0.48
CA ASN A 41 7.73 18.38 0.77
C ASN A 41 8.73 17.87 1.83
N ILE A 42 9.84 18.59 2.04
CA ILE A 42 10.90 18.22 2.98
C ILE A 42 10.51 18.64 4.40
N ARG A 43 9.99 17.68 5.16
CA ARG A 43 9.55 17.86 6.56
C ARG A 43 10.63 17.51 7.59
N GLU A 44 11.51 16.58 7.25
CA GLU A 44 12.53 16.05 8.16
C GLU A 44 13.93 16.12 7.56
N PHE A 45 14.95 16.16 8.41
CA PHE A 45 16.35 16.22 8.01
C PHE A 45 17.16 15.08 8.61
N PRO A 46 18.09 14.49 7.84
CA PRO A 46 18.27 14.62 6.39
C PRO A 46 17.20 13.87 5.57
N THR A 47 16.85 14.39 4.39
CA THR A 47 15.98 13.72 3.40
C THR A 47 16.79 13.47 2.12
N VAL A 48 16.72 12.26 1.58
CA VAL A 48 17.39 11.86 0.33
C VAL A 48 16.34 11.58 -0.73
N LYS A 49 16.49 12.21 -1.90
CA LYS A 49 15.59 12.09 -3.05
C LYS A 49 16.37 11.68 -4.30
N PHE A 50 15.77 10.87 -5.14
CA PHE A 50 16.33 10.42 -6.41
C PHE A 50 15.49 10.94 -7.56
N PHE A 51 16.15 11.61 -8.50
CA PHE A 51 15.55 12.24 -9.66
C PHE A 51 15.94 11.44 -10.90
N VAL A 52 14.98 11.14 -11.76
CA VAL A 52 15.16 10.38 -13.00
C VAL A 52 14.94 11.31 -14.18
N ASP A 53 15.85 11.27 -15.15
CA ASP A 53 15.76 12.02 -16.42
C ASP A 53 15.49 13.53 -16.28
N GLY A 54 15.93 14.12 -15.17
CA GLY A 54 15.75 15.55 -14.88
C GLY A 54 14.31 15.95 -14.56
N ILE A 55 13.40 14.99 -14.41
CA ILE A 55 12.00 15.21 -14.02
C ILE A 55 11.99 15.69 -12.57
N ARG A 56 11.34 16.84 -12.35
CA ARG A 56 11.28 17.51 -11.04
C ARG A 56 10.04 17.12 -10.26
N GLU A 57 8.98 16.71 -10.95
CA GLU A 57 7.78 16.14 -10.35
C GLU A 57 8.07 14.77 -9.70
N ASP A 58 7.45 14.52 -8.56
CA ASP A 58 7.43 13.24 -7.84
C ASP A 58 8.77 12.49 -7.73
N PRO A 59 9.83 13.13 -7.19
CA PRO A 59 11.10 12.45 -6.99
C PRO A 59 10.98 11.32 -5.97
N ILE A 60 11.74 10.25 -6.19
CA ILE A 60 11.64 9.03 -5.38
C ILE A 60 12.34 9.25 -4.03
N ASP A 61 11.60 9.11 -2.95
CA ASP A 61 12.16 9.18 -1.58
C ASP A 61 12.99 7.93 -1.25
N CYS A 62 14.24 8.14 -0.85
CA CYS A 62 15.08 7.08 -0.30
C CYS A 62 14.84 6.96 1.22
N LYS A 63 13.78 6.24 1.60
CA LYS A 63 13.39 6.04 3.01
C LYS A 63 14.14 4.87 3.64
N GLY A 64 14.51 5.01 4.92
CA GLY A 64 15.09 3.92 5.73
C GLY A 64 16.52 3.49 5.40
N VAL A 65 17.12 3.97 4.29
CA VAL A 65 18.50 3.65 3.92
C VAL A 65 19.48 4.53 4.68
N ARG A 66 20.40 3.91 5.42
CA ARG A 66 21.32 4.60 6.33
C ARG A 66 22.79 4.23 6.20
N LYS A 67 23.13 3.18 5.44
CA LYS A 67 24.51 2.68 5.24
C LYS A 67 24.92 2.82 3.77
N ALA A 68 26.19 3.07 3.51
CA ALA A 68 26.74 3.26 2.18
C ALA A 68 26.44 2.06 1.27
N SER A 69 26.70 0.84 1.74
CA SER A 69 26.41 -0.39 0.99
C SER A 69 24.93 -0.52 0.63
N ALA A 70 24.03 -0.12 1.54
CA ALA A 70 22.60 -0.13 1.29
C ALA A 70 22.19 0.94 0.26
N PHE A 71 22.82 2.12 0.26
CA PHE A 71 22.63 3.13 -0.79
C PHE A 71 23.10 2.63 -2.15
N VAL A 72 24.28 2.00 -2.22
CA VAL A 72 24.78 1.41 -3.46
C VAL A 72 23.78 0.40 -4.03
N THR A 73 23.29 -0.52 -3.20
CA THR A 73 22.27 -1.49 -3.60
C THR A 73 20.97 -0.81 -4.03
N TRP A 74 20.50 0.18 -3.28
CA TRP A 74 19.25 0.90 -3.56
C TRP A 74 19.30 1.64 -4.90
N VAL A 75 20.44 2.28 -5.21
CA VAL A 75 20.67 2.97 -6.49
C VAL A 75 20.80 1.96 -7.63
N LYS A 76 21.61 0.91 -7.47
CA LYS A 76 21.77 -0.14 -8.49
C LYS A 76 20.45 -0.79 -8.89
N ARG A 77 19.58 -1.05 -7.92
CA ARG A 77 18.23 -1.57 -8.17
C ARG A 77 17.38 -0.62 -9.02
N ARG A 78 17.56 0.69 -8.88
CA ARG A 78 16.84 1.73 -9.65
C ARG A 78 17.41 2.02 -11.03
N THR A 79 18.72 1.81 -11.22
CA THR A 79 19.39 2.13 -12.48
C THR A 79 19.72 0.90 -13.32
N GLY A 80 19.54 -0.30 -12.77
CA GLY A 80 19.62 -1.56 -13.50
C GLY A 80 18.40 -1.77 -14.41
N PRO A 81 18.40 -2.84 -15.22
CA PRO A 81 17.20 -3.21 -15.97
C PRO A 81 16.06 -3.53 -14.99
N SER A 82 14.90 -2.90 -15.18
CA SER A 82 13.73 -3.14 -14.33
C SER A 82 13.15 -4.54 -14.49
N THR A 83 13.52 -5.26 -15.55
CA THR A 83 13.05 -6.62 -15.84
C THR A 83 14.17 -7.46 -16.45
N VAL A 84 14.22 -8.75 -16.11
CA VAL A 84 15.14 -9.71 -16.74
C VAL A 84 14.42 -10.43 -17.88
N LEU A 85 15.06 -10.52 -19.05
CA LEU A 85 14.55 -11.33 -20.16
C LEU A 85 14.77 -12.82 -19.87
N ILE A 86 13.68 -13.58 -19.85
CA ILE A 86 13.65 -15.01 -19.57
C ILE A 86 13.52 -15.78 -20.90
N ASN A 87 14.49 -16.66 -21.16
CA ASN A 87 14.54 -17.51 -22.35
C ASN A 87 14.35 -19.00 -22.04
N SER A 88 14.37 -19.41 -20.77
CA SER A 88 14.19 -20.80 -20.33
C SER A 88 13.38 -20.90 -19.03
N THR A 89 12.86 -22.09 -18.75
CA THR A 89 12.14 -22.38 -17.50
C THR A 89 13.04 -22.22 -16.27
N ASP A 90 14.32 -22.60 -16.37
CA ASP A 90 15.27 -22.45 -15.25
C ASP A 90 15.48 -20.97 -14.88
N GLN A 91 15.51 -20.07 -15.87
CA GLN A 91 15.59 -18.63 -15.63
C GLN A 91 14.30 -18.10 -14.98
N ALA A 92 13.14 -18.62 -15.38
CA ALA A 92 11.86 -18.27 -14.74
C ALA A 92 11.86 -18.69 -13.27
N GLU A 93 12.23 -19.94 -12.98
CA GLU A 93 12.31 -20.47 -11.62
C GLU A 93 13.32 -19.69 -10.76
N ALA A 94 14.48 -19.33 -11.32
CA ALA A 94 15.47 -18.51 -10.61
C ALA A 94 14.90 -17.15 -10.18
N ILE A 95 14.08 -16.50 -11.02
CA ILE A 95 13.42 -15.22 -10.67
C ILE A 95 12.29 -15.44 -9.67
N ILE A 96 11.47 -16.48 -9.85
CA ILE A 96 10.36 -16.85 -8.96
C ILE A 96 10.84 -17.12 -7.53
N HIS A 97 12.06 -17.65 -7.38
CA HIS A 97 12.66 -17.99 -6.10
C HIS A 97 13.72 -16.98 -5.60
N ALA A 98 13.91 -15.85 -6.31
CA ALA A 98 14.88 -14.83 -5.91
C ALA A 98 14.48 -14.08 -4.63
N ASP A 99 13.17 -13.99 -4.36
CA ASP A 99 12.61 -13.36 -3.16
C ASP A 99 11.24 -13.99 -2.82
N ASP A 100 10.64 -13.57 -1.70
CA ASP A 100 9.31 -14.00 -1.25
C ASP A 100 8.20 -13.59 -2.23
N LEU A 101 8.42 -12.55 -3.04
CA LEU A 101 7.55 -12.11 -4.11
C LEU A 101 8.35 -11.91 -5.39
N ALA A 102 7.78 -12.32 -6.53
CA ALA A 102 8.34 -12.08 -7.85
C ALA A 102 7.22 -11.88 -8.86
N VAL A 103 7.51 -11.18 -9.96
CA VAL A 103 6.53 -10.93 -11.02
C VAL A 103 7.12 -11.33 -12.37
N ILE A 104 6.37 -12.11 -13.14
CA ILE A 104 6.75 -12.44 -14.53
C ILE A 104 5.65 -11.98 -15.47
N GLY A 105 6.03 -11.18 -16.46
CA GLY A 105 5.21 -10.86 -17.62
C GLY A 105 5.41 -11.88 -18.74
N PHE A 106 4.35 -12.58 -19.10
CA PHE A 106 4.33 -13.55 -20.20
C PHE A 106 3.66 -12.89 -21.40
N PHE A 107 4.38 -12.73 -22.50
CA PHE A 107 3.89 -12.01 -23.67
C PHE A 107 3.97 -12.87 -24.92
N LYS A 108 3.18 -12.53 -25.94
CA LYS A 108 3.33 -13.11 -27.29
C LYS A 108 4.54 -12.52 -28.02
N GLU A 109 4.78 -11.22 -27.79
CA GLU A 109 5.87 -10.44 -28.36
C GLU A 109 6.27 -9.34 -27.37
N LEU A 110 7.52 -8.88 -27.44
CA LEU A 110 8.10 -7.91 -26.49
C LEU A 110 8.05 -6.45 -26.98
N HIS A 111 7.29 -6.18 -28.04
CA HIS A 111 7.18 -4.86 -28.64
C HIS A 111 5.70 -4.49 -28.81
N ASN A 112 5.04 -4.16 -27.70
CA ASN A 112 3.67 -3.65 -27.65
C ASN A 112 3.46 -2.79 -26.39
N ASP A 113 2.35 -2.06 -26.37
CA ASP A 113 1.97 -1.15 -25.28
C ASP A 113 1.90 -1.86 -23.92
N SER A 114 1.39 -3.10 -23.88
CA SER A 114 1.33 -3.91 -22.66
C SER A 114 2.71 -4.19 -22.06
N VAL A 115 3.72 -4.43 -22.91
CA VAL A 115 5.12 -4.65 -22.48
C VAL A 115 5.73 -3.36 -21.95
N GLU A 116 5.48 -2.22 -22.60
CA GLU A 116 5.96 -0.91 -22.14
C GLU A 116 5.37 -0.57 -20.76
N ILE A 117 4.05 -0.71 -20.59
CA ILE A 117 3.38 -0.48 -19.30
C ILE A 117 3.95 -1.40 -18.22
N PHE A 118 4.14 -2.69 -18.51
CA PHE A 118 4.75 -3.63 -17.57
C PHE A 118 6.17 -3.20 -17.17
N TYR A 119 6.98 -2.82 -18.16
CA TYR A 119 8.36 -2.39 -17.95
C TYR A 119 8.44 -1.11 -17.10
N GLU A 120 7.57 -0.13 -17.38
CA GLU A 120 7.46 1.10 -16.61
C GLU A 120 6.96 0.84 -15.19
N THR A 121 5.97 -0.05 -15.00
CA THR A 121 5.53 -0.45 -13.66
C THR A 121 6.67 -1.11 -12.88
N ALA A 122 7.48 -1.96 -13.52
CA ALA A 122 8.62 -2.60 -12.87
C ALA A 122 9.69 -1.59 -12.39
N LYS A 123 9.86 -0.46 -13.09
CA LYS A 123 10.77 0.63 -12.65
C LYS A 123 10.36 1.26 -11.32
N ASP A 124 9.07 1.27 -11.01
CA ASP A 124 8.53 1.87 -9.78
C ASP A 124 8.61 0.94 -8.56
N VAL A 125 8.96 -0.34 -8.75
CA VAL A 125 9.15 -1.36 -7.69
C VAL A 125 10.49 -2.08 -7.82
N PRO A 126 11.61 -1.34 -7.81
CA PRO A 126 12.96 -1.87 -8.10
C PRO A 126 13.47 -2.86 -7.03
N GLU A 127 12.82 -2.93 -5.88
CA GLU A 127 13.13 -3.91 -4.82
C GLU A 127 12.64 -5.32 -5.13
N MET A 128 11.69 -5.49 -6.05
CA MET A 128 11.08 -6.78 -6.35
C MET A 128 11.70 -7.42 -7.61
N PRO A 129 11.94 -8.74 -7.63
CA PRO A 129 12.34 -9.46 -8.83
C PRO A 129 11.28 -9.40 -9.93
N PHE A 130 11.66 -8.89 -11.10
CA PHE A 130 10.82 -8.87 -12.30
C PHE A 130 11.48 -9.61 -13.46
N GLY A 131 10.68 -10.43 -14.13
CA GLY A 131 11.04 -11.09 -15.37
C GLY A 131 10.02 -10.82 -16.47
N MET A 132 10.45 -10.95 -17.72
CA MET A 132 9.55 -11.00 -18.86
C MET A 132 9.98 -12.06 -19.85
N THR A 133 9.02 -12.68 -20.53
CA THR A 133 9.30 -13.68 -21.56
C THR A 133 8.34 -13.54 -22.73
N ALA A 134 8.84 -13.85 -23.92
CA ALA A 134 8.02 -14.19 -25.09
C ALA A 134 8.31 -15.63 -25.60
N SER A 135 9.04 -16.43 -24.81
CA SER A 135 9.32 -17.82 -25.15
C SER A 135 8.06 -18.66 -25.07
N LYS A 136 7.67 -19.28 -26.19
CA LYS A 136 6.49 -20.15 -26.26
C LYS A 136 6.59 -21.33 -25.29
N ASP A 137 7.79 -21.87 -25.09
CA ASP A 137 8.03 -23.00 -24.19
C ASP A 137 7.81 -22.60 -22.73
N VAL A 138 8.33 -21.43 -22.34
CA VAL A 138 8.14 -20.89 -20.99
C VAL A 138 6.66 -20.54 -20.78
N CYS A 139 6.02 -19.84 -21.71
CA CYS A 139 4.57 -19.57 -21.63
C CYS A 139 3.73 -20.85 -21.52
N GLY A 140 4.08 -21.88 -22.30
CA GLY A 140 3.44 -23.19 -22.27
C GLY A 140 3.57 -23.88 -20.92
N ASN A 141 4.74 -23.83 -20.28
CA ASN A 141 5.00 -24.43 -18.97
C ASN A 141 4.08 -23.87 -17.85
N TYR A 142 3.71 -22.59 -17.92
CA TYR A 142 2.79 -21.97 -16.96
C TYR A 142 1.33 -21.92 -17.45
N GLY A 143 1.03 -22.53 -18.60
CA GLY A 143 -0.31 -22.60 -19.17
C GLY A 143 -0.86 -21.25 -19.64
N ILE A 144 0.00 -20.37 -20.16
CA ILE A 144 -0.35 -19.00 -20.54
C ILE A 144 -0.42 -18.86 -22.06
N GLN A 145 -1.55 -18.34 -22.56
CA GLN A 145 -1.84 -18.21 -23.99
C GLN A 145 -2.02 -16.75 -24.45
N LYS A 146 -2.28 -15.85 -23.51
CA LYS A 146 -2.46 -14.41 -23.73
C LYS A 146 -1.38 -13.65 -22.97
N ASN A 147 -1.16 -12.38 -23.34
CA ASN A 147 -0.30 -11.50 -22.55
C ASN A 147 -0.84 -11.49 -21.11
N THR A 148 -0.01 -11.91 -20.15
CA THR A 148 -0.44 -12.14 -18.77
C THR A 148 0.69 -11.78 -17.82
N LEU A 149 0.39 -10.94 -16.85
CA LEU A 149 1.24 -10.76 -15.67
C LEU A 149 0.89 -11.84 -14.65
N VAL A 150 1.91 -12.50 -14.10
CA VAL A 150 1.73 -13.44 -12.99
C VAL A 150 2.54 -12.96 -11.80
N VAL A 151 1.86 -12.84 -10.65
CA VAL A 151 2.50 -12.60 -9.36
C VAL A 151 2.75 -13.94 -8.69
N PHE A 152 3.99 -14.16 -8.27
CA PHE A 152 4.42 -15.33 -7.50
C PHE A 152 4.70 -14.92 -6.07
N LYS A 153 4.19 -15.68 -5.10
CA LYS A 153 4.51 -15.53 -3.67
C LYS A 153 5.06 -16.86 -3.15
N LYS A 154 6.27 -16.85 -2.59
CA LYS A 154 6.98 -18.03 -2.07
C LYS A 154 7.02 -19.17 -3.08
N GLY A 155 7.40 -18.86 -4.32
CA GLY A 155 7.52 -19.82 -5.42
C GLY A 155 6.22 -20.22 -6.11
N LYS A 156 5.05 -19.75 -5.66
CA LYS A 156 3.75 -20.19 -6.18
C LYS A 156 3.00 -19.05 -6.87
N PRO A 157 2.32 -19.29 -8.01
CA PRO A 157 1.49 -18.28 -8.63
C PRO A 157 0.28 -17.97 -7.72
N VAL A 158 0.12 -16.70 -7.35
CA VAL A 158 -0.97 -16.24 -6.48
C VAL A 158 -1.96 -15.32 -7.20
N HIS A 159 -1.57 -14.75 -8.35
CA HIS A 159 -2.45 -13.94 -9.19
C HIS A 159 -2.04 -14.03 -10.65
N LYS A 160 -3.03 -14.01 -11.54
CA LYS A 160 -2.83 -13.91 -12.99
C LYS A 160 -3.70 -12.77 -13.51
N GLU A 161 -3.08 -11.77 -14.11
CA GLU A 161 -3.75 -10.62 -14.72
C GLU A 161 -3.54 -10.66 -16.23
N VAL A 162 -4.62 -10.82 -17.00
CA VAL A 162 -4.53 -10.77 -18.46
C VAL A 162 -4.34 -9.31 -18.88
N LEU A 163 -3.30 -9.06 -19.66
CA LEU A 163 -2.98 -7.75 -20.21
C LEU A 163 -3.60 -7.63 -21.61
N GLU A 164 -4.36 -6.57 -21.84
CA GLU A 164 -5.04 -6.26 -23.09
C GLU A 164 -4.65 -4.84 -23.51
N ASP A 165 -4.17 -4.68 -24.74
CA ASP A 165 -3.64 -3.40 -25.19
C ASP A 165 -4.67 -2.26 -25.02
N GLY A 166 -4.23 -1.16 -24.43
CA GLY A 166 -5.05 0.01 -24.13
C GLY A 166 -5.99 -0.11 -22.92
N ARG A 167 -6.06 -1.27 -22.25
CA ARG A 167 -6.96 -1.48 -21.10
C ARG A 167 -6.31 -1.17 -19.76
N GLN A 168 -5.08 -1.61 -19.54
CA GLN A 168 -4.38 -1.41 -18.28
C GLN A 168 -3.68 -0.05 -18.26
N ASN A 169 -3.63 0.58 -17.10
CA ASN A 169 -2.74 1.71 -16.86
C ASN A 169 -1.69 1.33 -15.82
N LYS A 170 -0.58 2.08 -15.81
CA LYS A 170 0.57 1.86 -14.92
C LYS A 170 0.18 1.82 -13.43
N LEU A 171 -0.75 2.69 -13.01
CA LEU A 171 -1.18 2.82 -11.62
C LEU A 171 -1.96 1.60 -11.14
N ASP A 172 -2.86 1.07 -11.98
CA ASP A 172 -3.65 -0.12 -11.66
C ASP A 172 -2.75 -1.36 -11.56
N LEU A 173 -1.77 -1.49 -12.46
CA LEU A 173 -0.81 -2.59 -12.41
C LEU A 173 0.09 -2.49 -11.16
N LEU A 174 0.57 -1.28 -10.85
CA LEU A 174 1.34 -1.00 -9.64
C LEU A 174 0.53 -1.33 -8.37
N ARG A 175 -0.75 -0.92 -8.32
CA ARG A 175 -1.67 -1.22 -7.22
C ARG A 175 -1.84 -2.72 -7.03
N LEU A 176 -2.08 -3.44 -8.13
CA LEU A 176 -2.25 -4.90 -8.12
C LEU A 176 -1.01 -5.57 -7.54
N ILE A 177 0.18 -5.28 -8.07
CA ILE A 177 1.44 -5.88 -7.63
C ILE A 177 1.70 -5.56 -6.16
N LYS A 178 1.63 -4.27 -5.78
CA LYS A 178 1.89 -3.84 -4.41
C LYS A 178 0.92 -4.44 -3.39
N THR A 179 -0.32 -4.75 -3.78
CA THR A 179 -1.29 -5.44 -2.92
C THR A 179 -0.82 -6.83 -2.48
N PHE A 180 0.08 -7.48 -3.22
CA PHE A 180 0.65 -8.77 -2.83
C PHE A 180 1.83 -8.67 -1.85
N THR A 181 2.39 -7.47 -1.66
CA THR A 181 3.39 -7.19 -0.60
C THR A 181 2.80 -7.28 0.80
N LEU A 182 1.48 -7.11 0.90
CA LEU A 182 0.71 -7.28 2.12
C LEU A 182 0.11 -8.70 2.21
N ASP A 183 -0.10 -9.14 3.44
CA ASP A 183 -0.96 -10.27 3.71
C ASP A 183 -2.42 -9.87 3.55
N LEU A 184 -3.29 -10.86 3.35
CA LEU A 184 -4.71 -10.62 3.08
C LEU A 184 -5.37 -9.76 4.17
N VAL A 185 -4.99 -10.00 5.42
CA VAL A 185 -5.21 -9.12 6.56
C VAL A 185 -3.83 -8.78 7.12
N THR A 186 -3.52 -7.50 7.24
CA THR A 186 -2.22 -7.04 7.76
C THR A 186 -2.41 -6.36 9.11
N GLU A 187 -1.70 -6.84 10.13
CA GLU A 187 -1.65 -6.16 11.42
C GLU A 187 -1.01 -4.78 11.27
N TYR A 188 -1.57 -3.76 11.90
CA TYR A 188 -0.99 -2.43 12.02
C TYR A 188 0.03 -2.36 13.15
N ASN A 189 1.30 -2.15 12.79
CA ASN A 189 2.38 -1.89 13.74
C ASN A 189 3.47 -1.00 13.09
N LEU A 190 4.57 -0.76 13.82
CA LEU A 190 5.65 0.12 13.37
C LEU A 190 6.32 -0.37 12.07
N GLU A 191 6.35 -1.67 11.80
CA GLU A 191 6.96 -2.21 10.59
C GLU A 191 5.98 -2.19 9.40
N THR A 192 4.75 -2.65 9.63
CA THR A 192 3.76 -2.84 8.56
C THR A 192 3.05 -1.54 8.17
N SER A 193 2.97 -0.55 9.05
CA SER A 193 2.32 0.74 8.77
C SER A 193 2.89 1.41 7.51
N VAL A 194 4.21 1.42 7.36
CA VAL A 194 4.87 1.98 6.16
C VAL A 194 4.48 1.22 4.90
N LYS A 195 4.40 -0.12 4.97
CA LYS A 195 4.00 -0.97 3.85
C LYS A 195 2.52 -0.77 3.49
N ILE A 196 1.64 -0.66 4.49
CA ILE A 196 0.20 -0.41 4.30
C ILE A 196 -0.02 0.87 3.50
N PHE A 197 0.64 1.97 3.87
CA PHE A 197 0.49 3.26 3.19
C PHE A 197 1.28 3.38 1.87
N ASP A 198 2.18 2.43 1.58
CA ASP A 198 2.90 2.37 0.30
C ASP A 198 2.10 1.69 -0.82
N VAL A 199 1.05 0.93 -0.47
CA VAL A 199 0.11 0.36 -1.44
C VAL A 199 -0.87 1.44 -1.89
N PRO A 200 -1.01 1.73 -3.20
CA PRO A 200 -1.86 2.81 -3.71
C PRO A 200 -3.34 2.41 -3.76
N VAL A 201 -3.89 1.97 -2.62
CA VAL A 201 -5.31 1.68 -2.42
C VAL A 201 -5.84 2.68 -1.39
N GLU A 202 -6.80 3.51 -1.79
CA GLU A 202 -7.27 4.62 -0.96
C GLU A 202 -8.21 4.18 0.17
N ASN A 203 -8.76 2.97 0.08
CA ASN A 203 -9.80 2.48 0.99
C ASN A 203 -9.22 1.47 1.95
N HIS A 204 -9.20 1.80 3.24
CA HIS A 204 -8.74 0.89 4.28
C HIS A 204 -9.91 0.50 5.17
N ILE A 205 -10.08 -0.78 5.45
CA ILE A 205 -10.98 -1.27 6.51
C ILE A 205 -10.12 -1.71 7.69
N LEU A 206 -10.51 -1.28 8.89
CA LEU A 206 -9.78 -1.51 10.13
C LEU A 206 -10.69 -2.26 11.10
N LEU A 207 -10.20 -3.40 11.59
CA LEU A 207 -10.77 -4.14 12.70
C LEU A 207 -9.98 -3.83 13.96
N PHE A 208 -10.62 -3.23 14.94
CA PHE A 208 -10.10 -2.99 16.28
C PHE A 208 -10.58 -4.12 17.18
N THR A 209 -9.69 -5.00 17.63
CA THR A 209 -10.04 -6.12 18.51
C THR A 209 -8.85 -6.52 19.39
N PRO A 210 -9.07 -6.99 20.64
CA PRO A 210 -8.01 -7.53 21.48
C PRO A 210 -7.57 -8.88 20.95
N MET A 211 -6.30 -9.00 20.56
CA MET A 211 -5.77 -10.25 20.02
C MET A 211 -5.65 -11.37 21.07
N ASN A 212 -5.69 -11.02 22.36
CA ASN A 212 -5.65 -11.97 23.45
C ASN A 212 -7.02 -12.47 23.93
N SER A 213 -8.12 -12.05 23.27
CA SER A 213 -9.47 -12.46 23.67
C SER A 213 -9.84 -13.85 23.16
N GLU A 214 -10.69 -14.57 23.90
CA GLU A 214 -11.19 -15.89 23.51
C GLU A 214 -12.01 -15.86 22.21
N THR A 215 -12.60 -14.71 21.88
CA THR A 215 -13.39 -14.51 20.65
C THR A 215 -12.54 -14.11 19.44
N PHE A 216 -11.25 -13.84 19.63
CA PHE A 216 -10.38 -13.29 18.58
C PHE A 216 -10.34 -14.18 17.34
N ASP A 217 -10.10 -15.48 17.49
CA ASP A 217 -9.92 -16.39 16.35
C ASP A 217 -11.17 -16.43 15.44
N ALA A 218 -12.36 -16.47 16.04
CA ALA A 218 -13.62 -16.46 15.30
C ALA A 218 -13.84 -15.13 14.55
N ILE A 219 -13.57 -14.00 15.21
CA ILE A 219 -13.67 -12.67 14.62
C ILE A 219 -12.66 -12.53 13.46
N TYR A 220 -11.41 -12.97 13.68
CA TYR A 220 -10.34 -12.88 12.71
C TYR A 220 -10.63 -13.73 11.47
N GLU A 221 -11.12 -14.96 11.62
CA GLU A 221 -11.47 -15.80 10.48
C GLU A 221 -12.66 -15.26 9.68
N ASN A 222 -13.66 -14.66 10.35
CA ASN A 222 -14.73 -13.93 9.65
C ASN A 222 -14.17 -12.76 8.85
N TYR A 223 -13.28 -11.97 9.47
CA TYR A 223 -12.65 -10.82 8.85
C TYR A 223 -11.79 -11.19 7.65
N ARG A 224 -10.94 -12.20 7.81
CA ARG A 224 -10.08 -12.76 6.77
C ARG A 224 -10.88 -13.38 5.63
N SER A 225 -11.99 -14.06 5.92
CA SER A 225 -12.87 -14.65 4.91
C SER A 225 -13.52 -13.56 4.05
N ALA A 226 -14.02 -12.48 4.66
CA ALA A 226 -14.57 -11.35 3.93
C ALA A 226 -13.53 -10.66 3.05
N ALA A 227 -12.29 -10.51 3.53
CA ALA A 227 -11.20 -9.82 2.83
C ALA A 227 -10.89 -10.39 1.44
N THR A 228 -11.12 -11.69 1.22
CA THR A 228 -10.85 -12.37 -0.06
C THR A 228 -11.53 -11.71 -1.26
N GLU A 229 -12.74 -11.16 -1.09
CA GLU A 229 -13.54 -10.57 -2.17
C GLU A 229 -13.10 -9.13 -2.55
N PHE A 230 -12.38 -8.47 -1.64
CA PHE A 230 -12.07 -7.05 -1.75
C PHE A 230 -10.57 -6.76 -1.96
N ARG A 231 -9.77 -7.80 -2.20
CA ARG A 231 -8.33 -7.66 -2.45
C ARG A 231 -8.08 -6.67 -3.61
N GLY A 232 -7.24 -5.67 -3.36
CA GLY A 232 -6.91 -4.62 -4.32
C GLY A 232 -7.93 -3.48 -4.42
N LYS A 233 -9.10 -3.61 -3.77
CA LYS A 233 -10.13 -2.56 -3.68
C LYS A 233 -10.17 -1.90 -2.31
N ILE A 234 -10.02 -2.72 -1.26
CA ILE A 234 -9.97 -2.29 0.14
C ILE A 234 -8.83 -3.06 0.82
N ILE A 235 -7.95 -2.35 1.54
CA ILE A 235 -6.91 -2.98 2.37
C ILE A 235 -7.51 -3.35 3.73
N PHE A 236 -7.39 -4.62 4.11
CA PHE A 236 -7.86 -5.11 5.40
C PHE A 236 -6.73 -5.02 6.43
N VAL A 237 -6.93 -4.14 7.41
CA VAL A 237 -5.99 -3.86 8.49
C VAL A 237 -6.57 -4.36 9.80
N LEU A 238 -5.72 -5.00 10.60
CA LEU A 238 -6.04 -5.45 11.95
C LEU A 238 -5.30 -4.57 12.96
N VAL A 239 -6.01 -4.04 13.96
CA VAL A 239 -5.45 -3.19 15.00
C VAL A 239 -5.65 -3.88 16.34
N ASP A 240 -4.54 -4.33 16.94
CA ASP A 240 -4.59 -4.89 18.30
C ASP A 240 -4.94 -3.79 19.30
N THR A 241 -6.00 -4.01 20.07
CA THR A 241 -6.42 -3.09 21.14
C THR A 241 -5.63 -3.27 22.42
N ASN A 242 -4.85 -4.35 22.56
CA ASN A 242 -3.96 -4.55 23.71
C ASN A 242 -2.60 -3.85 23.51
N GLU A 243 -2.26 -3.44 22.29
CA GLU A 243 -1.02 -2.74 21.98
C GLU A 243 -1.08 -1.25 22.33
N THR A 244 -0.46 -0.87 23.45
CA THR A 244 -0.45 0.52 23.95
C THR A 244 0.09 1.56 22.97
N ARG A 245 0.98 1.19 22.03
CA ARG A 245 1.50 2.09 20.99
C ARG A 245 0.43 2.51 19.98
N ASN A 246 -0.71 1.82 19.92
CA ASN A 246 -1.81 2.12 19.03
C ASN A 246 -2.72 3.28 19.52
N GLY A 247 -2.48 3.88 20.69
CA GLY A 247 -3.38 4.92 21.25
C GLY A 247 -3.78 6.05 20.27
N ARG A 248 -2.85 6.52 19.42
CA ARG A 248 -3.16 7.56 18.41
C ARG A 248 -4.20 7.12 17.37
N ILE A 249 -4.20 5.86 16.96
CA ILE A 249 -5.17 5.37 15.98
C ILE A 249 -6.57 5.25 16.61
N PHE A 250 -6.65 4.95 17.91
CA PHE A 250 -7.92 4.98 18.66
C PHE A 250 -8.51 6.39 18.70
N GLU A 251 -7.69 7.38 19.05
CA GLU A 251 -8.13 8.79 19.08
C GLU A 251 -8.61 9.26 17.71
N TYR A 252 -7.84 8.95 16.66
CA TYR A 252 -8.15 9.34 15.29
C TYR A 252 -9.47 8.73 14.77
N PHE A 253 -9.77 7.47 15.12
CA PHE A 253 -11.03 6.81 14.79
C PHE A 253 -12.12 6.94 15.87
N ARG A 254 -11.82 7.62 16.98
CA ARG A 254 -12.70 7.79 18.15
C ARG A 254 -13.25 6.45 18.68
N ILE A 255 -12.38 5.45 18.75
CA ILE A 255 -12.72 4.12 19.32
C ILE A 255 -12.53 4.17 20.83
N ARG A 256 -13.59 3.83 21.58
CA ARG A 256 -13.53 3.62 23.04
C ARG A 256 -13.53 2.12 23.33
N GLU A 257 -13.15 1.75 24.55
CA GLU A 257 -13.15 0.34 24.99
C GLU A 257 -14.52 -0.33 24.79
N VAL A 258 -15.61 0.40 25.08
CA VAL A 258 -16.99 -0.10 24.90
C VAL A 258 -17.39 -0.32 23.43
N ASP A 259 -16.62 0.22 22.48
CA ASP A 259 -16.88 0.06 21.06
C ASP A 259 -16.19 -1.20 20.48
N VAL A 260 -15.35 -1.90 21.26
CA VAL A 260 -14.52 -3.02 20.79
C VAL A 260 -15.27 -4.37 20.95
N PRO A 261 -15.30 -5.25 19.93
CA PRO A 261 -14.66 -5.12 18.62
C PRO A 261 -15.36 -4.09 17.72
N ALA A 262 -14.56 -3.28 17.01
CA ALA A 262 -15.07 -2.25 16.11
C ALA A 262 -14.52 -2.41 14.70
N VAL A 263 -15.37 -2.13 13.70
CA VAL A 263 -14.96 -2.06 12.29
C VAL A 263 -15.18 -0.65 11.75
N ARG A 264 -14.17 -0.10 11.08
CA ARG A 264 -14.21 1.21 10.41
C ARG A 264 -13.66 1.12 9.00
N ILE A 265 -14.25 1.85 8.05
CA ILE A 265 -13.61 2.15 6.77
C ILE A 265 -13.08 3.58 6.79
N LEU A 266 -11.87 3.77 6.26
CA LEU A 266 -11.23 5.05 6.01
C LEU A 266 -10.98 5.22 4.51
N ASN A 267 -11.38 6.36 3.96
CA ASN A 267 -10.90 6.83 2.67
C ASN A 267 -9.71 7.79 2.90
N LEU A 268 -8.52 7.43 2.43
CA LEU A 268 -7.30 8.20 2.63
C LEU A 268 -7.33 9.56 1.92
N THR A 269 -8.00 9.65 0.78
CA THR A 269 -8.06 10.87 -0.04
C THR A 269 -8.92 11.96 0.60
N THR A 270 -10.08 11.57 1.13
CA THR A 270 -11.07 12.50 1.72
C THR A 270 -11.01 12.59 3.23
N ASP A 271 -10.21 11.74 3.88
CA ASP A 271 -10.19 11.53 5.34
C ASP A 271 -11.56 11.05 5.92
N ALA A 272 -12.48 10.63 5.04
CA ALA A 272 -13.82 10.19 5.41
C ALA A 272 -13.78 8.84 6.13
N LYS A 273 -14.50 8.75 7.24
CA LYS A 273 -14.57 7.57 8.10
C LYS A 273 -15.99 7.02 8.11
N TYR A 274 -16.15 5.71 8.08
CA TYR A 274 -17.45 5.03 8.05
C TYR A 274 -17.48 3.97 9.14
N LYS A 275 -18.60 3.87 9.86
CA LYS A 275 -18.83 2.85 10.89
C LYS A 275 -19.65 1.71 10.30
N MET A 276 -19.23 0.48 10.56
CA MET A 276 -20.02 -0.70 10.19
C MET A 276 -21.38 -0.63 10.91
N PRO A 277 -22.52 -0.70 10.20
CA PRO A 277 -23.85 -0.58 10.78
C PRO A 277 -24.34 -1.93 11.35
N ALA A 278 -23.48 -2.64 12.07
CA ALA A 278 -23.77 -3.92 12.69
C ALA A 278 -22.92 -4.10 13.96
N ASP A 279 -23.46 -4.84 14.93
CA ASP A 279 -22.82 -5.09 16.22
C ASP A 279 -21.83 -6.28 16.16
N GLU A 280 -22.10 -7.26 15.28
CA GLU A 280 -21.29 -8.47 15.17
C GLU A 280 -20.39 -8.47 13.93
N VAL A 281 -19.15 -8.92 14.12
CA VAL A 281 -18.16 -9.10 13.04
C VAL A 281 -18.36 -10.47 12.38
N THR A 282 -19.35 -10.56 11.50
CA THR A 282 -19.63 -11.74 10.66
C THR A 282 -19.19 -11.51 9.22
N VAL A 283 -19.02 -12.58 8.44
CA VAL A 283 -18.63 -12.50 7.03
C VAL A 283 -19.66 -11.68 6.23
N GLU A 284 -20.95 -11.91 6.50
CA GLU A 284 -22.06 -11.26 5.82
C GLU A 284 -22.09 -9.75 6.10
N ASN A 285 -22.01 -9.36 7.38
CA ASN A 285 -22.03 -7.94 7.77
C ASN A 285 -20.83 -7.18 7.19
N LEU A 286 -19.64 -7.81 7.19
CA LEU A 286 -18.44 -7.22 6.61
C LEU A 286 -18.56 -7.04 5.09
N LYS A 287 -19.07 -8.05 4.39
CA LYS A 287 -19.28 -7.99 2.94
C LYS A 287 -20.30 -6.91 2.58
N GLU A 288 -21.43 -6.88 3.27
CA GLU A 288 -22.47 -5.87 3.06
C GLU A 288 -21.91 -4.47 3.31
N PHE A 289 -21.14 -4.28 4.38
CA PHE A 289 -20.53 -2.99 4.69
C PHE A 289 -19.53 -2.54 3.61
N CYS A 290 -18.63 -3.43 3.19
CA CYS A 290 -17.66 -3.15 2.14
C CYS A 290 -18.35 -2.83 0.80
N GLN A 291 -19.36 -3.62 0.41
CA GLN A 291 -20.11 -3.38 -0.82
C GLN A 291 -20.92 -2.09 -0.76
N SER A 292 -21.58 -1.81 0.37
CA SER A 292 -22.31 -0.56 0.58
C SER A 292 -21.39 0.65 0.46
N TYR A 293 -20.18 0.57 1.03
CA TYR A 293 -19.16 1.60 0.91
C TYR A 293 -18.70 1.80 -0.54
N LEU A 294 -18.29 0.73 -1.22
CA LEU A 294 -17.82 0.81 -2.62
C LEU A 294 -18.90 1.32 -3.58
N ASN A 295 -20.18 1.08 -3.26
CA ASN A 295 -21.32 1.58 -4.02
C ASN A 295 -21.76 3.00 -3.61
N GLY A 296 -21.05 3.67 -2.70
CA GLY A 296 -21.36 5.03 -2.24
C GLY A 296 -22.60 5.15 -1.35
N LYS A 297 -23.06 4.05 -0.75
CA LYS A 297 -24.27 3.97 0.09
C LYS A 297 -23.97 3.96 1.59
N ALA A 298 -22.72 3.72 2.00
CA ALA A 298 -22.36 3.70 3.41
C ALA A 298 -22.54 5.09 4.05
N LYS A 299 -23.07 5.12 5.28
CA LYS A 299 -23.27 6.38 6.02
C LYS A 299 -21.93 6.87 6.59
N LEU A 300 -21.60 8.12 6.27
CA LEU A 300 -20.43 8.81 6.81
C LEU A 300 -20.53 8.90 8.34
N HIS A 301 -19.46 8.54 9.04
CA HIS A 301 -19.37 8.70 10.49
C HIS A 301 -19.05 10.15 10.82
N LEU A 302 -20.06 10.87 11.30
CA LEU A 302 -19.94 12.25 11.77
C LEU A 302 -19.80 12.28 13.29
N SER A 303 -19.20 13.35 13.81
CA SER A 303 -19.11 13.61 15.27
C SER A 303 -20.48 13.80 15.93
N SER A 304 -21.50 14.12 15.14
CA SER A 304 -22.90 14.17 15.52
C SER A 304 -23.76 13.99 14.28
N GLU A 305 -24.92 13.37 14.46
CA GLU A 305 -26.01 13.44 13.49
C GLU A 305 -26.56 14.88 13.40
N GLU A 306 -27.26 15.18 12.30
CA GLU A 306 -28.07 16.40 12.21
C GLU A 306 -29.22 16.34 13.21
N ILE A 307 -29.66 17.50 13.69
CA ILE A 307 -30.81 17.56 14.59
C ILE A 307 -32.07 17.26 13.75
N PRO A 308 -32.83 16.20 14.02
CA PRO A 308 -34.07 15.92 13.28
C PRO A 308 -35.05 17.10 13.40
N GLU A 309 -35.81 17.44 12.35
CA GLU A 309 -36.77 18.56 12.41
C GLU A 309 -37.88 18.36 13.47
N ASP A 310 -38.12 17.11 13.87
CA ASP A 310 -39.10 16.68 14.85
C ASP A 310 -38.50 16.28 16.20
N TRP A 311 -37.24 16.63 16.46
CA TRP A 311 -36.50 16.22 17.66
C TRP A 311 -37.20 16.52 19.00
N ASP A 312 -38.10 17.50 19.05
CA ASP A 312 -38.84 17.91 20.24
C ASP A 312 -40.38 17.75 20.12
N LYS A 313 -40.88 17.11 19.06
CA LYS A 313 -42.33 16.96 18.83
C LYS A 313 -43.01 15.96 19.75
N THR A 314 -42.28 14.98 20.31
CA THR A 314 -42.83 13.99 21.23
C THR A 314 -42.32 14.20 22.67
N PRO A 315 -42.99 13.64 23.70
CA PRO A 315 -42.52 13.72 25.07
C PRO A 315 -41.10 13.18 25.28
N VAL A 316 -40.63 12.27 24.41
CA VAL A 316 -39.26 11.78 24.38
C VAL A 316 -38.48 12.56 23.32
N LYS A 317 -37.63 13.48 23.77
CA LYS A 317 -36.81 14.31 22.86
C LYS A 317 -35.65 13.49 22.28
N VAL A 318 -35.41 13.65 20.98
CA VAL A 318 -34.26 13.05 20.30
C VAL A 318 -33.05 13.97 20.47
N LEU A 319 -32.00 13.46 21.10
CA LEU A 319 -30.75 14.18 21.31
C LEU A 319 -29.66 13.62 20.41
N VAL A 320 -28.90 14.51 19.77
CA VAL A 320 -27.71 14.25 18.99
C VAL A 320 -26.55 15.09 19.54
N GLY A 321 -25.31 14.80 19.18
CA GLY A 321 -24.14 15.54 19.68
C GLY A 321 -24.23 17.07 19.53
N LYS A 322 -24.88 17.58 18.47
CA LYS A 322 -25.10 19.02 18.24
C LYS A 322 -26.02 19.69 19.25
N ASN A 323 -27.03 19.01 19.79
CA ASN A 323 -28.00 19.60 20.71
C ASN A 323 -27.88 19.08 22.15
N PHE A 324 -27.13 18.00 22.40
CA PHE A 324 -27.02 17.34 23.70
C PHE A 324 -26.62 18.30 24.83
N ASN A 325 -25.48 18.99 24.70
CA ASN A 325 -24.98 19.86 25.77
C ASN A 325 -25.95 21.00 26.10
N ARG A 326 -26.59 21.60 25.09
CA ARG A 326 -27.57 22.69 25.27
C ARG A 326 -28.82 22.24 26.05
N ILE A 327 -29.15 20.95 25.99
CA ILE A 327 -30.42 20.43 26.53
C ILE A 327 -30.21 19.78 27.90
N VAL A 328 -29.06 19.15 28.12
CA VAL A 328 -28.77 18.39 29.35
C VAL A 328 -28.09 19.25 30.42
N PHE A 329 -27.31 20.26 30.03
CA PHE A 329 -26.56 21.16 30.93
C PHE A 329 -26.98 22.62 30.71
#